data_AF-A0AAX0KRJ5-F1
#
_entry.id   AF-A0AAX0KRJ5-F1
#
_cell.length_a   1.000
_cell.length_b   1.000
_cell.length_c   1.000
_cell.angle_alpha   90.00
_cell.angle_beta   90.00
_cell.angle_gamma   90.00
#
_symmetry.space_group_name_H-M   'P 1'
#
loop_
_entity.id
_entity.type
_entity.pdbx_description
1 polymer ?
#
loop_
_entity_poly.entity_id
_entity_poly.type
_entity_poly.pdbx_seq_one_letter_code
_entity_poly.pdbx_strand_id
1 'polypeptide(L)' 'MIQTLERPSDAFTIEAAIAKFGAGKVLRAALFALIARGGKPRPLDAGQLSDHLRRDIGLGPAEPPPEPWSMMR' A
#
# COMPACT_ATOMS: atom_id res chain seq x y z
N MET A 1 13.80 -19.50 -8.76
CA MET A 1 12.71 -19.55 -9.75
C MET A 1 11.75 -18.41 -9.41
N ILE A 2 11.80 -17.29 -10.12
CA ILE A 2 10.90 -16.15 -9.85
C ILE A 2 9.61 -16.43 -10.61
N GLN A 3 8.50 -16.63 -9.88
CA GLN A 3 7.17 -16.73 -10.47
C GLN A 3 6.69 -15.32 -10.82
N THR A 4 6.72 -14.96 -12.10
CA THR A 4 6.01 -13.80 -12.62
C THR A 4 4.53 -14.11 -12.60
N LEU A 5 3.82 -13.61 -11.59
CA LEU A 5 2.37 -13.63 -11.56
C LEU A 5 1.87 -12.74 -12.71
N GLU A 6 1.34 -13.35 -13.77
CA GLU A 6 0.52 -12.64 -14.75
C GLU A 6 -0.71 -12.10 -14.01
N ARG A 7 -0.67 -10.82 -13.68
CA ARG A 7 -1.86 -10.12 -13.19
C ARG A 7 -2.82 -10.05 -14.38
N PRO A 8 -4.02 -10.68 -14.30
CA PRO A 8 -5.03 -10.47 -15.30
C PRO A 8 -5.35 -8.98 -15.31
N SER A 9 -4.96 -8.30 -16.39
CA SER A 9 -5.36 -6.92 -16.62
C SER A 9 -6.81 -6.93 -17.11
N ASP A 10 -7.75 -7.29 -16.23
CA ASP A 10 -9.14 -6.80 -16.30
C ASP A 10 -9.18 -5.30 -15.95
N ALA A 11 -8.15 -4.60 -16.43
CA ALA A 11 -7.85 -3.23 -16.12
C ALA A 11 -8.66 -2.41 -17.09
N PHE A 12 -9.82 -1.94 -16.62
CA PHE A 12 -10.50 -0.75 -17.07
C PHE A 12 -9.56 0.18 -17.86
N THR A 13 -9.57 0.07 -19.19
CA THR A 13 -8.58 0.75 -20.04
C THR A 13 -8.75 2.26 -19.92
N ILE A 14 -7.66 3.02 -19.93
CA ILE A 14 -7.71 4.49 -19.88
C ILE A 14 -8.59 5.05 -21.00
N GLU A 15 -8.55 4.42 -22.17
CA GLU A 15 -9.41 4.73 -23.32
C GLU A 15 -10.90 4.59 -22.99
N ALA A 16 -11.30 3.51 -22.30
CA ALA A 16 -12.69 3.32 -21.86
C ALA A 16 -13.10 4.38 -20.83
N ALA A 17 -12.18 4.78 -19.95
CA ALA A 17 -12.40 5.88 -19.00
C ALA A 17 -12.58 7.22 -19.73
N ILE A 18 -11.76 7.50 -20.75
CA ILE A 18 -11.86 8.71 -21.56
C ILE A 18 -13.17 8.72 -22.35
N ALA A 19 -13.55 7.60 -22.97
CA ALA A 19 -14.80 7.49 -23.71
C ALA A 19 -16.03 7.71 -22.79
N LYS A 20 -15.97 7.21 -21.55
CA LYS A 20 -17.08 7.31 -20.59
C LYS A 20 -17.18 8.67 -19.89
N PHE A 21 -16.05 9.28 -19.53
CA PHE A 21 -16.01 10.46 -18.66
C PHE A 21 -15.44 11.72 -19.33
N GLY A 22 -14.77 11.57 -20.47
CA GLY A 22 -14.06 12.63 -21.19
C GLY A 22 -12.62 12.85 -20.69
N ALA A 23 -11.74 13.22 -21.62
CA ALA A 23 -10.30 13.35 -21.36
C ALA A 23 -9.96 14.35 -20.24
N GLY A 24 -10.64 15.50 -20.19
CA GLY A 24 -10.37 16.52 -19.17
C GLY A 24 -10.69 16.06 -17.74
N LYS A 25 -11.77 15.29 -17.55
CA LYS A 25 -12.12 14.74 -16.23
C LYS A 25 -11.14 13.65 -15.79
N VAL A 26 -10.75 12.78 -16.73
CA VAL A 26 -9.74 11.74 -16.48
C VAL A 26 -8.39 12.36 -16.12
N LEU A 27 -7.94 13.38 -16.88
CA LEU A 27 -6.68 14.08 -16.59
C LEU A 27 -6.71 14.76 -15.22
N ARG A 28 -7.80 15.46 -14.90
CA ARG A 28 -7.97 16.09 -13.58
C ARG A 28 -7.89 15.04 -12.47
N ALA A 29 -8.62 13.93 -12.59
CA ALA A 29 -8.59 12.85 -11.60
C ALA A 29 -7.19 12.25 -11.43
N ALA A 30 -6.45 12.05 -12.53
CA ALA A 30 -5.07 11.56 -12.49
C ALA A 30 -4.13 12.54 -11.78
N LEU A 31 -4.26 13.85 -12.03
CA LEU A 31 -3.50 14.88 -11.33
C LEU A 31 -3.82 14.92 -9.83
N PHE A 32 -5.11 14.85 -9.47
CA PHE A 32 -5.51 14.78 -8.06
C PHE A 32 -4.97 13.53 -7.38
N ALA A 33 -5.03 12.37 -8.04
CA ALA A 33 -4.46 11.14 -7.50
C ALA A 33 -2.94 11.23 -7.33
N LEU A 34 -2.23 11.85 -8.27
CA LEU A 34 -0.79 12.07 -8.18
C LEU A 34 -0.42 12.93 -6.96
N ILE A 35 -1.12 14.06 -6.78
CA ILE A 35 -0.88 14.98 -5.67
C ILE A 35 -1.31 14.36 -4.34
N ALA A 36 -2.49 13.73 -4.28
CA ALA A 36 -3.01 13.08 -3.07
C ALA A 36 -2.14 11.89 -2.62
N ARG A 37 -1.48 11.20 -3.55
CA ARG A 37 -0.53 10.12 -3.28
C ARG A 37 0.81 10.61 -2.73
N GLY A 38 1.05 11.92 -2.68
CA GLY A 38 2.22 12.53 -2.02
C GLY A 38 2.31 12.23 -0.52
N GLY A 39 1.20 11.82 0.11
CA GLY A 39 1.22 11.19 1.42
C GLY A 39 1.70 9.75 1.31
N LYS A 40 2.95 9.50 1.73
CA LYS A 40 3.62 8.19 1.86
C LYS A 40 2.58 7.05 2.04
N PRO A 41 2.61 6.00 1.19
CA PRO A 41 1.72 4.86 1.38
C PRO A 41 1.83 4.43 2.83
N ARG A 42 0.68 4.33 3.52
CA ARG A 42 0.63 3.96 4.94
C ARG A 42 1.59 2.80 5.11
N PRO A 43 2.68 2.95 5.91
CA PRO A 43 3.62 1.88 6.07
C PRO A 43 2.82 0.67 6.51
N LEU A 44 2.92 -0.43 5.76
CA LEU A 44 2.39 -1.70 6.21
C LEU A 44 3.09 -1.95 7.54
N ASP A 45 2.31 -1.92 8.62
CA ASP A 45 2.86 -2.05 9.96
C ASP A 45 3.39 -3.47 10.10
N ALA A 46 4.72 -3.60 10.05
CA ALA A 46 5.38 -4.89 10.21
C ALA A 46 5.04 -5.51 11.57
N GLY A 47 4.62 -4.71 12.57
CA GLY A 47 4.08 -5.17 13.85
C GLY A 47 2.78 -5.96 13.74
N GLN A 48 2.05 -5.87 12.63
CA GLN A 48 0.86 -6.69 12.37
C GLN A 48 1.16 -8.04 11.69
N LEU A 49 2.41 -8.31 11.34
CA LEU A 49 2.81 -9.61 10.80
C LEU A 49 2.94 -10.63 11.94
N SER A 50 2.47 -11.86 11.72
CA SER A 50 2.68 -12.96 12.66
C SER A 50 4.17 -13.30 12.79
N ASP A 51 4.59 -13.85 13.93
CA ASP A 51 5.99 -14.18 14.20
C ASP A 51 6.62 -15.12 13.16
N HIS A 52 5.82 -16.05 12.64
CA HIS A 52 6.25 -16.95 11.56
C HIS A 52 6.58 -16.17 10.27
N LEU A 53 5.71 -15.24 9.88
CA LEU A 53 5.90 -14.45 8.66
C LEU A 53 7.06 -13.47 8.82
N ARG A 54 7.24 -12.89 10.01
CA ARG A 54 8.41 -12.05 10.35
C ARG A 54 9.71 -12.83 10.22
N ARG A 55 9.75 -14.06 10.76
CA ARG A 55 10.91 -14.95 10.65
C ARG A 55 11.25 -15.29 9.20
N ASP A 56 10.24 -15.54 8.36
CA ASP A 56 10.44 -15.90 6.96
C ASP A 56 11.05 -14.78 6.10
N ILE A 57 10.80 -13.50 6.48
CA ILE A 57 11.36 -12.33 5.80
C ILE A 57 12.58 -11.73 6.52
N GLY A 58 13.09 -12.40 7.56
CA GLY A 58 14.27 -11.98 8.32
C GLY A 58 14.04 -10.81 9.28
N LEU A 59 12.79 -10.51 9.62
CA LEU A 59 12.46 -9.58 10.69
C LEU A 59 12.55 -10.29 12.05
N GLY A 60 13.11 -9.61 13.06
CA GLY A 60 13.07 -10.06 14.45
C GLY A 60 11.65 -10.07 15.03
N PRO A 61 11.42 -10.66 16.21
CA PRO A 61 10.11 -10.66 16.87
C PRO A 61 9.57 -9.23 17.05
N ALA A 62 8.24 -9.09 17.10
CA ALA A 62 7.64 -7.78 17.35
C ALA A 62 8.04 -7.29 18.75
N GLU A 63 8.47 -6.03 18.85
CA GLU A 63 8.80 -5.43 20.14
C GLU A 63 7.49 -5.23 20.92
N PRO A 64 7.40 -5.68 22.19
CA PRO A 64 6.18 -5.53 22.97
C PRO A 64 5.87 -4.04 23.15
N PRO A 65 4.58 -3.65 23.11
CA PRO A 65 4.20 -2.27 23.34
C PRO A 65 4.72 -1.81 24.71
N PRO A 66 5.18 -0.55 24.83
CA PRO A 66 5.72 -0.04 26.09
C PRO A 66 4.66 -0.12 27.18
N GLU A 67 5.04 -0.73 28.29
CA GLU A 67 4.19 -0.88 29.45
C GLU A 67 3.79 0.49 30.02
N PRO A 68 2.51 0.70 30.37
CA PRO A 68 1.99 2.02 30.76
C PRO A 68 2.66 2.61 32.01
N TRP A 69 3.24 1.77 32.86
CA TRP A 69 3.96 2.19 34.07
C TRP A 69 5.39 2.68 33.79
N SER A 70 5.95 2.46 32.60
CA SER A 70 7.28 2.96 32.21
C SER A 70 7.31 4.48 31.98
N MET A 71 6.15 5.14 31.86
CA MET A 71 6.04 6.60 31.66
C MET A 71 5.89 7.39 32.98
N MET A 72 5.78 6.71 34.13
CA MET A 72 5.58 7.32 35.45
C MET A 72 6.88 7.46 36.28
N ARG A 73 8.06 7.26 35.67
CA ARG A 73 9.37 7.44 36.32
C ARG A 73 10.04 8.73 35.89
#